data_AF-A0A7X7XY35-F1
#
_entry.id   AF-A0A7X7XY35-F1
#
_cell.length_a   1.000
_cell.length_b   1.000
_cell.length_c   1.000
_cell.angle_alpha   90.00
_cell.angle_beta   90.00
_cell.angle_gamma   90.00
#
_symmetry.space_group_name_H-M   'P 1'
#
loop_
_entity.id
_entity.type
_entity.pdbx_description
1 polymer ?
#
loop_
_entity_poly.entity_id
_entity_poly.type
_entity_poly.pdbx_seq_one_letter_code
_entity_poly.pdbx_strand_id
1 'polypeptide(L)'
;IERVRTALSKSKFWDEFNTDWVCLDCELMPWSAKAQMLLKDQYSAVGISGRVALDEAVNLLKQAALNKNISYDISKKTSGQNANIDLLIKRFSERSEALHRYVDSYRRYCWNVNSIDDLKLAPFHILATEGKVHSDKNHIWHMDTIAKYFTGEDNLIMATNHIVVSVNDSESIDKGIKWWEDLTASGGEGMVVKPYDFIVKNDKGLLQPAVKCRGREYLRIIYGPEYTLEENIERLRSRSLGKKRSLALREFALGMESLERFINHEPLYRVHECVFGVLALESEPVDPRL
;
A
#
# COMPACT_ATOMS: atom_id res chain seq x y z
N ILE A 1 13.22 13.97 14.54
CA ILE A 1 14.55 13.38 14.85
C ILE A 1 14.82 13.32 16.35
N GLU A 2 14.74 14.43 17.10
CA GLU A 2 15.03 14.37 18.56
C GLU A 2 14.19 13.41 19.38
N ARG A 3 12.92 13.23 19.02
CA ARG A 3 12.05 12.22 19.64
C ARG A 3 12.58 10.80 19.45
N VAL A 4 13.04 10.48 18.25
CA VAL A 4 13.70 9.18 17.95
C VAL A 4 15.00 9.05 18.73
N ARG A 5 15.84 10.10 18.76
CA ARG A 5 17.09 10.08 19.52
C ARG A 5 16.83 9.85 21.01
N THR A 6 15.85 10.54 21.58
CA THR A 6 15.45 10.38 22.99
C THR A 6 14.99 8.95 23.28
N ALA A 7 14.17 8.35 22.41
CA ALA A 7 13.73 6.97 22.55
C ALA A 7 14.93 6.00 22.58
N LEU A 8 15.87 6.15 21.64
CA LEU A 8 17.07 5.33 21.53
C LEU A 8 18.03 5.49 22.72
N SER A 9 18.21 6.72 23.22
CA SER A 9 19.04 6.97 24.39
C SER A 9 18.44 6.36 25.65
N LYS A 10 17.11 6.47 25.84
CA LYS A 10 16.41 5.84 26.98
C LYS A 10 16.50 4.31 26.94
N SER A 11 16.43 3.71 25.75
CA SER A 11 16.50 2.27 25.57
C SER A 11 17.93 1.71 25.50
N LYS A 12 18.96 2.56 25.69
CA LYS A 12 20.38 2.20 25.63
C LYS A 12 20.80 1.58 24.29
N PHE A 13 20.11 1.94 23.21
CA PHE A 13 20.40 1.43 21.87
C PHE A 13 21.85 1.69 21.44
N TRP A 14 22.37 2.89 21.71
CA TRP A 14 23.72 3.31 21.33
C TRP A 14 24.80 2.41 21.91
N ASP A 15 24.68 2.06 23.19
CA ASP A 15 25.64 1.20 23.89
C ASP A 15 25.51 -0.25 23.43
N GLU A 16 24.28 -0.77 23.29
CA GLU A 16 24.03 -2.17 22.92
C GLU A 16 24.42 -2.47 21.45
N PHE A 17 24.29 -1.48 20.56
CA PHE A 17 24.71 -1.58 19.16
C PHE A 17 26.12 -1.04 18.89
N ASN A 18 26.80 -0.48 19.91
CA ASN A 18 28.10 0.17 19.81
C ASN A 18 28.17 1.15 18.62
N THR A 19 27.23 2.10 18.58
CA THR A 19 27.04 3.03 17.46
C THR A 19 26.61 4.40 17.96
N ASP A 20 26.97 5.46 17.24
CA ASP A 20 26.53 6.83 17.46
C ASP A 20 25.53 7.33 16.39
N TRP A 21 25.23 6.50 15.39
CA TRP A 21 24.21 6.75 14.38
C TRP A 21 23.40 5.49 14.03
N VAL A 22 22.28 5.68 13.34
CA VAL A 22 21.44 4.60 12.81
C VAL A 22 20.69 5.05 11.56
N CYS A 23 20.59 4.15 10.57
CA CYS A 23 19.73 4.31 9.40
C CYS A 23 18.49 3.39 9.53
N LEU A 24 17.30 3.97 9.42
CA LEU A 24 16.02 3.26 9.54
C LEU A 24 15.24 3.34 8.23
N ASP A 25 14.56 2.25 7.89
CA ASP A 25 13.51 2.25 6.88
C ASP A 25 12.13 2.30 7.57
N CYS A 26 11.28 3.24 7.15
CA CYS A 26 10.09 3.64 7.90
C CYS A 26 8.94 4.04 6.98
N GLU A 27 7.71 3.84 7.45
CA GLU A 27 6.53 4.53 6.93
C GLU A 27 6.19 5.74 7.79
N LEU A 28 5.84 6.87 7.16
CA LEU A 28 5.43 8.10 7.85
C LEU A 28 4.00 8.47 7.44
N MET A 29 3.11 8.52 8.42
CA MET A 29 1.67 8.74 8.27
C MET A 29 1.25 10.07 8.92
N PRO A 30 0.16 10.70 8.43
CA PRO A 30 -0.77 10.22 7.40
C PRO A 30 -0.28 10.45 5.97
N TRP A 31 -0.92 9.75 5.04
CA TRP A 31 -0.74 10.00 3.61
C TRP A 31 -1.12 11.42 3.22
N SER A 32 -2.14 12.01 3.86
CA SER A 32 -2.53 13.41 3.64
C SER A 32 -1.44 14.44 3.92
N ALA A 33 -0.44 14.12 4.75
CA ALA A 33 0.68 15.03 5.01
C ALA A 33 1.63 15.14 3.80
N LYS A 34 1.76 14.07 3.00
CA LYS A 34 2.65 14.00 1.82
C LYS A 34 1.91 14.19 0.49
N ALA A 35 0.64 13.81 0.42
CA ALA A 35 -0.11 13.68 -0.85
C ALA A 35 -1.36 14.58 -0.93
N GLN A 36 -1.36 15.72 -0.23
CA GLN A 36 -2.54 16.59 -0.17
C GLN A 36 -3.03 17.07 -1.54
N MET A 37 -2.12 17.41 -2.46
CA MET A 37 -2.50 17.81 -3.83
C MET A 37 -3.17 16.67 -4.59
N LEU A 38 -2.62 15.46 -4.52
CA LEU A 38 -3.18 14.29 -5.19
C LEU A 38 -4.60 13.96 -4.65
N LEU A 39 -4.79 14.09 -3.33
CA LEU A 39 -6.10 13.97 -2.69
C LEU A 39 -7.10 15.01 -3.21
N LYS A 40 -6.71 16.29 -3.27
CA LYS A 40 -7.58 17.37 -3.75
C LYS A 40 -7.91 17.20 -5.23
N ASP A 41 -6.89 17.05 -6.07
CA ASP A 41 -7.03 17.23 -7.52
C ASP A 41 -7.51 15.95 -8.23
N GLN A 42 -7.21 14.77 -7.69
CA GLN A 42 -7.57 13.49 -8.31
C GLN A 42 -8.63 12.76 -7.49
N TYR A 43 -8.30 12.37 -6.25
CA TYR A 43 -9.19 11.45 -5.52
C TYR A 43 -10.53 12.09 -5.13
N SER A 44 -10.49 13.31 -4.61
CA SER A 44 -11.69 14.03 -4.18
C SER A 44 -12.55 14.49 -5.35
N ALA A 45 -11.93 14.87 -6.48
CA ALA A 45 -12.62 15.26 -7.70
C ALA A 45 -13.48 14.11 -8.27
N VAL A 46 -12.90 12.90 -8.35
CA VAL A 46 -13.65 11.68 -8.72
C VAL A 46 -14.75 11.39 -7.70
N GLY A 47 -14.43 11.50 -6.41
CA GLY A 47 -15.35 11.19 -5.32
C GLY A 47 -16.56 12.13 -5.23
N ILE A 48 -16.41 13.43 -5.54
CA ILE A 48 -17.54 14.37 -5.52
C ILE A 48 -18.39 14.25 -6.78
N SER A 49 -17.76 14.30 -7.95
CA SER A 49 -18.46 14.29 -9.24
C SER A 49 -19.26 13.00 -9.44
N GLY A 50 -18.65 11.86 -9.12
CA GLY A 50 -19.32 10.58 -9.26
C GLY A 50 -20.51 10.42 -8.32
N ARG A 51 -20.44 10.89 -7.06
CA ARG A 51 -21.53 10.68 -6.09
C ARG A 51 -22.75 11.47 -6.50
N VAL A 52 -22.54 12.75 -6.82
CA VAL A 52 -23.60 13.63 -7.31
C VAL A 52 -24.27 13.03 -8.56
N ALA A 53 -23.47 12.59 -9.54
CA ALA A 53 -24.03 12.08 -10.79
C ALA A 53 -24.73 10.72 -10.65
N LEU A 54 -24.14 9.77 -9.90
CA LEU A 54 -24.68 8.42 -9.77
C LEU A 54 -25.93 8.38 -8.88
N ASP A 55 -25.95 9.16 -7.79
CA ASP A 55 -27.11 9.22 -6.91
C ASP A 55 -28.31 9.83 -7.63
N GLU A 56 -28.08 10.91 -8.39
CA GLU A 56 -29.13 11.51 -9.21
C GLU A 56 -29.61 10.58 -10.32
N ALA A 57 -28.71 9.86 -10.99
CA ALA A 57 -29.09 8.87 -11.98
C ALA A 57 -29.96 7.76 -11.38
N VAL A 58 -29.62 7.26 -10.19
CA VAL A 58 -30.43 6.26 -9.47
C VAL A 58 -31.81 6.83 -9.13
N ASN A 59 -31.90 8.07 -8.66
CA ASN A 59 -33.16 8.73 -8.33
C ASN A 59 -34.07 8.87 -9.55
N LEU A 60 -33.53 9.37 -10.67
CA LEU A 60 -34.29 9.56 -11.92
C LEU A 60 -34.76 8.23 -12.51
N LEU A 61 -33.92 7.19 -12.48
CA LEU A 61 -34.31 5.86 -12.96
C LEU A 61 -35.43 5.24 -12.10
N LYS A 62 -35.36 5.40 -10.77
CA LYS A 62 -36.43 4.96 -9.86
C LYS A 62 -37.73 5.74 -10.10
N GLN A 63 -37.65 7.06 -10.29
CA GLN A 63 -38.82 7.87 -10.61
C GLN A 63 -39.45 7.43 -11.94
N ALA A 64 -38.62 7.15 -12.96
CA ALA A 64 -39.10 6.66 -14.25
C ALA A 64 -39.82 5.32 -14.13
N ALA A 65 -39.32 4.40 -13.31
CA ALA A 65 -39.96 3.08 -13.07
C ALA A 65 -41.32 3.18 -12.35
N LEU A 66 -41.55 4.23 -11.56
CA LEU A 66 -42.84 4.48 -10.89
C LEU A 66 -43.90 5.05 -11.85
N ASN A 67 -43.47 5.67 -12.95
CA ASN A 67 -44.39 6.20 -13.94
C ASN A 67 -45.01 5.03 -14.73
N LYS A 68 -46.25 5.20 -15.17
CA LYS A 68 -46.92 4.19 -16.00
C LYS A 68 -46.14 4.00 -17.30
N ASN A 69 -45.50 2.84 -17.45
CA ASN A 69 -44.82 2.46 -18.69
C ASN A 69 -45.83 2.43 -19.84
N ILE A 70 -45.75 3.41 -20.74
CA ILE A 70 -46.41 3.31 -22.03
C ILE A 70 -45.46 2.49 -22.90
N SER A 71 -45.70 1.18 -22.98
CA SER A 71 -45.03 0.33 -23.97
C SER A 71 -45.45 0.80 -25.36
N TYR A 72 -44.49 1.23 -26.17
CA TYR A 72 -44.67 1.47 -27.60
C TYR A 72 -43.74 0.53 -28.36
N ASP A 73 -44.29 -0.18 -29.34
CA ASP A 73 -43.54 -1.12 -30.17
C ASP A 73 -42.52 -0.34 -31.03
N ILE A 74 -41.24 -0.52 -30.73
CA ILE A 74 -40.15 0.14 -31.47
C ILE A 74 -39.84 -0.72 -32.69
N SER A 75 -39.97 -0.14 -33.89
CA SER A 75 -39.74 -0.88 -35.13
C SER A 75 -38.35 -1.53 -35.15
N LYS A 76 -38.25 -2.73 -35.74
CA LYS A 76 -36.97 -3.42 -35.98
C LYS A 76 -35.96 -2.63 -36.86
N LYS A 77 -36.38 -1.51 -37.45
CA LYS A 77 -35.54 -0.61 -38.27
C LYS A 77 -34.97 0.57 -37.48
N THR A 78 -35.43 0.79 -36.25
CA THR A 78 -34.94 1.87 -35.41
C THR A 78 -33.59 1.45 -34.84
N SER A 79 -32.55 2.28 -34.99
CA SER A 79 -31.25 2.04 -34.35
C SER A 79 -31.41 2.17 -32.84
N GLY A 80 -31.43 1.06 -32.11
CA GLY A 80 -31.52 1.05 -30.66
C GLY A 80 -31.85 -0.35 -30.15
N GLN A 81 -31.43 -0.66 -28.93
CA GLN A 81 -31.87 -1.85 -28.21
C GLN A 81 -32.83 -1.42 -27.10
N ASN A 82 -33.90 -2.18 -26.88
CA ASN A 82 -34.78 -1.95 -25.74
C ASN A 82 -33.98 -2.14 -24.46
N ALA A 83 -33.98 -1.12 -23.60
CA ALA A 83 -33.37 -1.20 -22.28
C ALA A 83 -34.43 -1.55 -21.23
N ASN A 84 -34.09 -2.47 -20.33
CA ASN A 84 -34.93 -2.79 -19.19
C ASN A 84 -34.61 -1.82 -18.04
N ILE A 85 -35.62 -1.05 -17.60
CA ILE A 85 -35.44 -0.02 -16.55
C ILE A 85 -34.97 -0.62 -15.21
N ASP A 86 -35.43 -1.81 -14.85
CA ASP A 86 -35.05 -2.47 -13.60
C ASP A 86 -33.58 -2.89 -13.63
N LEU A 87 -33.09 -3.37 -14.79
CA LEU A 87 -31.67 -3.68 -14.99
C LEU A 87 -30.80 -2.43 -14.91
N LEU A 88 -31.28 -1.29 -15.44
CA LEU A 88 -30.59 -0.02 -15.33
C LEU A 88 -30.52 0.48 -13.88
N ILE A 89 -31.64 0.42 -13.14
CA ILE A 89 -31.68 0.78 -11.72
C ILE A 89 -30.66 -0.05 -10.94
N LYS A 90 -30.64 -1.37 -11.14
CA LYS A 90 -29.69 -2.27 -10.48
C LYS A 90 -28.26 -1.87 -10.78
N ARG A 91 -27.91 -1.72 -12.07
CA ARG A 91 -26.56 -1.35 -12.51
C ARG A 91 -26.09 -0.02 -11.90
N PHE A 92 -26.92 1.02 -11.96
CA PHE A 92 -26.52 2.33 -11.43
C PHE A 92 -26.47 2.36 -9.90
N SER A 93 -27.30 1.56 -9.22
CA SER A 93 -27.23 1.41 -7.76
C SER A 93 -25.92 0.75 -7.32
N GLU A 94 -25.49 -0.32 -7.99
CA GLU A 94 -24.21 -1.00 -7.71
C GLU A 94 -23.01 -0.05 -7.93
N ARG A 95 -23.07 0.77 -8.99
CA ARG A 95 -22.04 1.78 -9.27
C ARG A 95 -22.00 2.88 -8.22
N SER A 96 -23.16 3.39 -7.79
CA SER A 96 -23.24 4.38 -6.70
C SER A 96 -22.64 3.81 -5.41
N GLU A 97 -22.98 2.58 -5.04
CA GLU A 97 -22.43 1.94 -3.83
C GLU A 97 -20.91 1.77 -3.92
N ALA A 98 -20.40 1.29 -5.06
CA ALA A 98 -18.96 1.14 -5.29
C ALA A 98 -18.20 2.48 -5.14
N LEU A 99 -18.82 3.57 -5.60
CA LEU A 99 -18.25 4.91 -5.46
C LEU A 99 -18.26 5.42 -4.01
N HIS A 100 -19.33 5.17 -3.26
CA HIS A 100 -19.37 5.50 -1.83
C HIS A 100 -18.25 4.80 -1.06
N ARG A 101 -18.07 3.49 -1.31
CA ARG A 101 -16.97 2.71 -0.70
C ARG A 101 -15.58 3.22 -1.10
N TYR A 102 -15.40 3.69 -2.33
CA TYR A 102 -14.16 4.35 -2.76
C TYR A 102 -13.88 5.63 -1.96
N VAL A 103 -14.91 6.46 -1.75
CA VAL A 103 -14.78 7.70 -0.95
C VAL A 103 -14.42 7.39 0.49
N ASP A 104 -15.06 6.38 1.08
CA ASP A 104 -14.76 5.93 2.43
C ASP A 104 -13.34 5.37 2.54
N SER A 105 -12.85 4.69 1.49
CA SER A 105 -11.51 4.09 1.48
C SER A 105 -10.41 5.14 1.53
N TYR A 106 -10.40 6.16 0.65
CA TYR A 106 -9.30 7.14 0.67
C TYR A 106 -9.32 8.03 1.92
N ARG A 107 -10.51 8.29 2.49
CA ARG A 107 -10.67 9.10 3.71
C ARG A 107 -9.99 8.47 4.93
N ARG A 108 -9.93 7.14 5.03
CA ARG A 108 -9.28 6.43 6.15
C ARG A 108 -7.79 6.78 6.30
N TYR A 109 -7.13 7.20 5.21
CA TYR A 109 -5.71 7.55 5.20
C TYR A 109 -5.47 9.08 5.28
N CYS A 110 -6.52 9.84 5.59
CA CYS A 110 -6.48 11.31 5.65
C CYS A 110 -6.89 11.80 7.04
N TRP A 111 -5.97 12.49 7.72
CA TRP A 111 -6.32 13.33 8.87
C TRP A 111 -5.51 14.64 8.85
N ASN A 112 -5.95 15.62 9.64
CA ASN A 112 -5.28 16.90 9.75
C ASN A 112 -4.02 16.77 10.61
N VAL A 113 -2.91 17.34 10.14
CA VAL A 113 -1.65 17.42 10.87
C VAL A 113 -1.43 18.87 11.26
N ASN A 114 -1.64 19.17 12.54
CA ASN A 114 -1.45 20.50 13.12
C ASN A 114 -0.13 20.57 13.90
N SER A 115 0.35 19.43 14.42
CA SER A 115 1.65 19.32 15.09
C SER A 115 2.33 17.98 14.78
N ILE A 116 3.55 17.81 15.30
CA ILE A 116 4.29 16.54 15.23
C ILE A 116 3.55 15.38 15.92
N ASP A 117 2.66 15.67 16.86
CA ASP A 117 1.93 14.64 17.63
C ASP A 117 0.83 13.96 16.81
N ASP A 118 0.39 14.61 15.72
CA ASP A 118 -0.55 14.05 14.76
C ASP A 118 0.13 13.09 13.78
N LEU A 119 1.47 13.04 13.75
CA LEU A 119 2.21 12.11 12.90
C LEU A 119 2.35 10.75 13.57
N LYS A 120 2.49 9.71 12.73
CA LYS A 120 2.90 8.37 13.16
C LYS A 120 4.07 7.89 12.30
N LEU A 121 5.13 7.44 12.95
CA LEU A 121 6.30 6.83 12.34
C LEU A 121 6.30 5.34 12.68
N ALA A 122 6.33 4.49 11.66
CA ALA A 122 6.42 3.04 11.81
C ALA A 122 7.70 2.52 11.14
N PRO A 123 8.81 2.40 11.89
CA PRO A 123 10.00 1.74 11.40
C PRO A 123 9.74 0.26 11.15
N PHE A 124 10.31 -0.29 10.08
CA PHE A 124 10.20 -1.73 9.77
C PHE A 124 11.54 -2.37 9.39
N HIS A 125 12.60 -1.60 9.17
CA HIS A 125 13.98 -2.12 9.11
C HIS A 125 14.94 -1.20 9.86
N ILE A 126 15.90 -1.83 10.54
CA ILE A 126 17.13 -1.17 10.99
C ILE A 126 18.14 -1.53 9.91
N LEU A 127 18.44 -0.61 9.01
CA LEU A 127 19.24 -0.91 7.83
C LEU A 127 20.72 -1.02 8.19
N ALA A 128 21.23 -0.03 8.92
CA ALA A 128 22.65 0.06 9.23
C ALA A 128 22.93 0.84 10.52
N THR A 129 24.01 0.45 11.19
CA THR A 129 24.67 1.15 12.31
C THR A 129 26.18 1.14 12.05
N GLU A 130 26.97 1.78 12.91
CA GLU A 130 28.43 1.79 12.76
C GLU A 130 28.99 0.37 12.51
N GLY A 131 29.82 0.24 11.47
CA GLY A 131 30.47 -1.02 11.09
C GLY A 131 29.55 -2.16 10.61
N LYS A 132 28.22 -1.96 10.48
CA LYS A 132 27.32 -3.06 10.13
C LYS A 132 26.06 -2.67 9.35
N VAL A 133 25.83 -3.36 8.24
CA VAL A 133 24.51 -3.50 7.61
C VAL A 133 23.81 -4.71 8.26
N HIS A 134 22.55 -4.54 8.69
CA HIS A 134 21.80 -5.60 9.40
C HIS A 134 20.95 -6.46 8.46
N SER A 135 21.38 -6.61 7.19
CA SER A 135 20.76 -7.51 6.20
C SER A 135 21.01 -9.00 6.50
N ASP A 136 21.85 -9.31 7.50
CA ASP A 136 22.07 -10.64 8.05
C ASP A 136 20.98 -11.08 9.05
N LYS A 137 20.10 -10.17 9.47
CA LYS A 137 19.06 -10.43 10.47
C LYS A 137 17.73 -10.76 9.81
N ASN A 138 17.00 -11.71 10.38
CA ASN A 138 15.65 -12.04 9.89
C ASN A 138 14.64 -10.92 10.23
N HIS A 139 13.48 -10.92 9.57
CA HIS A 139 12.51 -9.83 9.77
C HIS A 139 11.87 -9.82 11.16
N ILE A 140 11.81 -10.95 11.88
CA ILE A 140 11.34 -10.97 13.26
C ILE A 140 12.31 -10.25 14.18
N TRP A 141 13.62 -10.46 14.00
CA TRP A 141 14.62 -9.67 14.70
C TRP A 141 14.41 -8.17 14.46
N HIS A 142 14.14 -7.73 13.23
CA HIS A 142 13.84 -6.32 12.96
C HIS A 142 12.59 -5.84 13.70
N MET A 143 11.47 -6.58 13.64
CA MET A 143 10.23 -6.19 14.32
C MET A 143 10.41 -6.08 15.83
N ASP A 144 11.01 -7.12 16.45
CA ASP A 144 11.19 -7.18 17.90
C ASP A 144 12.20 -6.15 18.40
N THR A 145 13.30 -5.96 17.66
CA THR A 145 14.32 -4.95 17.98
C THR A 145 13.73 -3.56 17.85
N ILE A 146 12.98 -3.27 16.78
CA ILE A 146 12.32 -1.98 16.63
C ILE A 146 11.34 -1.73 17.79
N ALA A 147 10.50 -2.70 18.10
CA ALA A 147 9.56 -2.60 19.21
C ALA A 147 10.28 -2.34 20.55
N LYS A 148 11.37 -3.06 20.82
CA LYS A 148 12.15 -2.91 22.06
C LYS A 148 12.81 -1.53 22.20
N TYR A 149 13.48 -1.02 21.16
CA TYR A 149 14.35 0.16 21.30
C TYR A 149 13.71 1.48 20.88
N PHE A 150 12.70 1.44 20.00
CA PHE A 150 12.13 2.65 19.38
C PHE A 150 10.73 2.96 19.87
N THR A 151 9.98 1.94 20.32
CA THR A 151 8.59 2.09 20.74
C THR A 151 8.50 2.08 22.26
N GLY A 152 7.57 2.85 22.83
CA GLY A 152 7.48 3.04 24.28
C GLY A 152 6.55 4.19 24.65
N GLU A 153 7.02 5.09 25.51
CA GLU A 153 6.24 6.24 26.02
C GLU A 153 5.83 7.24 24.93
N ASP A 154 6.58 7.26 23.83
CA ASP A 154 6.39 8.21 22.75
C ASP A 154 5.38 7.71 21.72
N ASN A 155 4.18 8.31 21.73
CA ASN A 155 3.10 7.97 20.80
C ASN A 155 3.38 8.29 19.32
N LEU A 156 4.49 8.97 18.99
CA LEU A 156 4.90 9.22 17.61
C LEU A 156 5.37 7.93 16.93
N ILE A 157 6.08 7.07 17.64
CA ILE A 157 6.73 5.89 17.07
C ILE A 157 5.93 4.66 17.46
N MET A 158 5.44 3.92 16.47
CA MET A 158 4.59 2.76 16.70
C MET A 158 5.25 1.46 16.23
N ALA A 159 4.99 0.37 16.96
CA ALA A 159 5.37 -0.96 16.54
C ALA A 159 4.50 -1.43 15.37
N THR A 160 5.08 -2.22 14.48
CA THR A 160 4.37 -2.80 13.34
C THR A 160 3.69 -4.09 13.76
N ASN A 161 2.35 -4.16 13.61
CA ASN A 161 1.60 -5.41 13.76
C ASN A 161 2.07 -6.42 12.71
N HIS A 162 2.45 -7.61 13.15
CA HIS A 162 3.00 -8.65 12.28
C HIS A 162 2.68 -10.05 12.81
N ILE A 163 2.77 -11.06 11.93
CA ILE A 163 2.65 -12.48 12.25
C ILE A 163 3.67 -13.28 11.44
N VAL A 164 4.02 -14.47 11.92
CA VAL A 164 4.81 -15.46 11.17
C VAL A 164 3.86 -16.50 10.57
N VAL A 165 4.05 -16.83 9.30
CA VAL A 165 3.27 -17.84 8.60
C VAL A 165 4.19 -18.93 8.06
N SER A 166 3.93 -20.18 8.46
CA SER A 166 4.55 -21.36 7.86
C SER A 166 3.79 -21.75 6.61
N VAL A 167 4.36 -21.50 5.44
CA VAL A 167 3.71 -21.71 4.13
C VAL A 167 3.55 -23.19 3.74
N ASN A 168 4.05 -24.11 4.56
CA ASN A 168 3.88 -25.56 4.39
C ASN A 168 2.88 -26.16 5.41
N ASP A 169 2.26 -25.33 6.25
CA ASP A 169 1.25 -25.73 7.23
C ASP A 169 -0.08 -25.04 6.92
N SER A 170 -1.11 -25.83 6.64
CA SER A 170 -2.44 -25.30 6.29
C SER A 170 -3.06 -24.49 7.43
N GLU A 171 -2.86 -24.89 8.69
CA GLU A 171 -3.45 -24.17 9.83
C GLU A 171 -2.79 -22.79 9.99
N SER A 172 -1.47 -22.71 9.83
CA SER A 172 -0.74 -21.43 9.83
C SER A 172 -1.17 -20.52 8.67
N ILE A 173 -1.40 -21.08 7.48
CA ILE A 173 -1.91 -20.31 6.33
C ILE A 173 -3.29 -19.73 6.63
N ASP A 174 -4.21 -20.54 7.16
CA ASP A 174 -5.57 -20.09 7.50
C ASP A 174 -5.57 -18.97 8.55
N LYS A 175 -4.69 -19.08 9.57
CA LYS A 175 -4.46 -17.98 10.54
C LYS A 175 -3.95 -16.72 9.84
N GLY A 176 -3.04 -16.86 8.88
CA GLY A 176 -2.51 -15.74 8.10
C GLY A 176 -3.57 -15.05 7.24
N ILE A 177 -4.43 -15.82 6.58
CA ILE A 177 -5.57 -15.32 5.80
C ILE A 177 -6.52 -14.56 6.72
N LYS A 178 -6.92 -15.19 7.84
CA LYS A 178 -7.87 -14.58 8.78
C LYS A 178 -7.35 -13.27 9.36
N TRP A 179 -6.08 -13.22 9.77
CA TRP A 179 -5.45 -11.99 10.25
C TRP A 179 -5.48 -10.88 9.19
N TRP A 180 -5.21 -11.21 7.93
CA TRP A 180 -5.25 -10.24 6.83
C TRP A 180 -6.67 -9.74 6.53
N GLU A 181 -7.66 -10.64 6.56
CA GLU A 181 -9.08 -10.27 6.41
C GLU A 181 -9.52 -9.30 7.52
N ASP A 182 -9.15 -9.55 8.77
CA ASP A 182 -9.50 -8.70 9.91
C ASP A 182 -8.80 -7.33 9.85
N LEU A 183 -7.52 -7.31 9.48
CA LEU A 183 -6.76 -6.07 9.28
C LEU A 183 -7.38 -5.21 8.16
N THR A 184 -7.72 -5.83 7.04
CA THR A 184 -8.25 -5.08 5.87
C THR A 184 -9.71 -4.66 6.07
N ALA A 185 -10.51 -5.48 6.75
CA ALA A 185 -11.89 -5.12 7.13
C ALA A 185 -11.92 -3.91 8.07
N SER A 186 -10.97 -3.83 9.01
CA SER A 186 -10.82 -2.68 9.91
C SER A 186 -10.20 -1.43 9.25
N GLY A 187 -9.81 -1.51 7.97
CA GLY A 187 -9.33 -0.36 7.19
C GLY A 187 -7.83 -0.28 6.99
N GLY A 188 -7.07 -1.31 7.35
CA GLY A 188 -5.69 -1.46 6.92
C GLY A 188 -5.58 -1.57 5.40
N GLU A 189 -4.50 -1.04 4.82
CA GLU A 189 -4.23 -1.15 3.37
C GLU A 189 -4.11 -2.61 2.94
N GLY A 190 -3.53 -3.45 3.78
CA GLY A 190 -3.14 -4.81 3.48
C GLY A 190 -1.87 -5.19 4.23
N MET A 191 -1.07 -6.07 3.63
CA MET A 191 0.18 -6.54 4.22
C MET A 191 1.32 -6.56 3.21
N VAL A 192 2.55 -6.60 3.74
CA VAL A 192 3.76 -6.89 2.98
C VAL A 192 4.29 -8.24 3.47
N VAL A 193 4.24 -9.23 2.59
CA VAL A 193 4.77 -10.57 2.86
C VAL A 193 6.26 -10.56 2.52
N LYS A 194 7.10 -10.93 3.49
CA LYS A 194 8.56 -10.99 3.34
C LYS A 194 9.02 -12.44 3.59
N PRO A 195 10.09 -12.93 2.94
CA PRO A 195 10.75 -14.16 3.37
C PRO A 195 11.18 -14.05 4.84
N TYR A 196 11.34 -15.15 5.58
CA TYR A 196 11.72 -15.04 7.00
C TYR A 196 13.06 -14.31 7.17
N ASP A 197 14.07 -14.77 6.44
CA ASP A 197 15.38 -14.12 6.33
C ASP A 197 15.35 -12.96 5.33
N PHE A 198 16.19 -11.94 5.55
CA PHE A 198 16.16 -10.70 4.78
C PHE A 198 16.62 -10.87 3.32
N ILE A 199 17.71 -11.61 3.10
CA ILE A 199 18.23 -11.93 1.77
C ILE A 199 18.13 -13.44 1.56
N VAL A 200 17.30 -13.86 0.61
CA VAL A 200 17.11 -15.27 0.27
C VAL A 200 17.36 -15.51 -1.21
N LYS A 201 18.08 -16.59 -1.52
CA LYS A 201 18.35 -17.06 -2.88
C LYS A 201 17.84 -18.48 -3.05
N ASN A 202 17.44 -18.83 -4.27
CA ASN A 202 17.22 -20.20 -4.70
C ASN A 202 18.10 -20.52 -5.93
N ASP A 203 17.92 -21.72 -6.51
CA ASP A 203 18.66 -22.15 -7.71
C ASP A 203 18.50 -21.22 -8.92
N LYS A 204 17.45 -20.38 -8.94
CA LYS A 204 17.16 -19.42 -10.01
C LYS A 204 17.65 -18.01 -9.69
N GLY A 205 18.28 -17.79 -8.53
CA GLY A 205 18.84 -16.51 -8.12
C GLY A 205 18.13 -15.88 -6.93
N LEU A 206 18.19 -14.55 -6.85
CA LEU A 206 17.63 -13.76 -5.74
C LEU A 206 16.10 -13.78 -5.75
N LEU A 207 15.49 -14.04 -4.59
CA LEU A 207 14.06 -13.97 -4.40
C LEU A 207 13.60 -12.53 -4.16
N GLN A 208 12.31 -12.26 -4.38
CA GLN A 208 11.72 -10.97 -4.03
C GLN A 208 11.87 -10.73 -2.52
N PRO A 209 12.44 -9.58 -2.10
CA PRO A 209 12.59 -9.27 -0.67
C PRO A 209 11.24 -8.99 0.00
N ALA A 210 10.23 -8.61 -0.78
CA ALA A 210 8.89 -8.31 -0.29
C ALA A 210 7.85 -8.46 -1.40
N VAL A 211 6.63 -8.86 -1.02
CA VAL A 211 5.46 -8.93 -1.90
C VAL A 211 4.29 -8.24 -1.19
N LYS A 212 3.75 -7.18 -1.81
CA LYS A 212 2.55 -6.50 -1.29
C LYS A 212 1.27 -7.29 -1.59
N CYS A 213 0.39 -7.42 -0.60
CA CYS A 213 -0.95 -8.00 -0.73
C CYS A 213 -1.97 -7.02 -0.13
N ARG A 214 -2.62 -6.25 -1.01
CA ARG A 214 -3.50 -5.12 -0.65
C ARG A 214 -4.96 -5.57 -0.55
N GLY A 215 -5.67 -5.02 0.43
CA GLY A 215 -7.08 -5.28 0.73
C GLY A 215 -8.02 -4.83 -0.39
N ARG A 216 -9.17 -5.50 -0.47
CA ARG A 216 -10.18 -5.26 -1.51
C ARG A 216 -10.65 -3.80 -1.52
N GLU A 217 -10.97 -3.22 -0.37
CA GLU A 217 -11.50 -1.86 -0.32
C GLU A 217 -10.41 -0.81 -0.65
N TYR A 218 -9.18 -1.01 -0.16
CA TYR A 218 -8.04 -0.16 -0.50
C TYR A 218 -7.80 -0.09 -2.02
N LEU A 219 -7.88 -1.22 -2.72
CA LEU A 219 -7.63 -1.27 -4.17
C LEU A 219 -8.62 -0.43 -5.00
N ARG A 220 -9.73 0.06 -4.44
CA ARG A 220 -10.58 1.07 -5.11
C ARG A 220 -9.83 2.36 -5.40
N ILE A 221 -8.90 2.74 -4.51
CA ILE A 221 -8.05 3.92 -4.66
C ILE A 221 -7.10 3.74 -5.87
N ILE A 222 -6.68 2.50 -6.14
CA ILE A 222 -5.65 2.19 -7.13
C ILE A 222 -6.25 1.84 -8.50
N TYR A 223 -7.23 0.94 -8.52
CA TYR A 223 -7.85 0.43 -9.76
C TYR A 223 -9.13 1.17 -10.15
N GLY A 224 -9.57 2.12 -9.31
CA GLY A 224 -10.78 2.90 -9.50
C GLY A 224 -11.99 2.35 -8.74
N PRO A 225 -13.05 3.16 -8.57
CA PRO A 225 -14.17 2.84 -7.68
C PRO A 225 -14.92 1.55 -8.04
N GLU A 226 -15.11 1.35 -9.35
CA GLU A 226 -15.93 0.30 -9.94
C GLU A 226 -15.13 -0.98 -10.28
N TYR A 227 -13.86 -1.09 -9.85
CA TYR A 227 -12.98 -2.19 -10.27
C TYR A 227 -13.49 -3.58 -9.85
N THR A 228 -14.33 -3.65 -8.80
CA THR A 228 -14.91 -4.89 -8.29
C THR A 228 -16.12 -5.40 -9.08
N LEU A 229 -16.62 -4.63 -10.06
CA LEU A 229 -17.68 -5.11 -10.95
C LEU A 229 -17.13 -6.22 -11.86
N GLU A 230 -17.95 -7.23 -12.15
CA GLU A 230 -17.51 -8.46 -12.84
C GLU A 230 -16.82 -8.17 -14.17
N GLU A 231 -17.40 -7.27 -14.97
CA GLU A 231 -16.83 -6.88 -16.27
C GLU A 231 -15.47 -6.17 -16.17
N ASN A 232 -15.18 -5.54 -15.01
CA ASN A 232 -13.95 -4.79 -14.78
C ASN A 232 -12.89 -5.69 -14.15
N ILE A 233 -13.25 -6.46 -13.12
CA ILE A 233 -12.30 -7.28 -12.37
C ILE A 233 -11.69 -8.37 -13.26
N GLU A 234 -12.48 -8.97 -14.15
CA GLU A 234 -12.01 -10.04 -15.02
C GLU A 234 -10.92 -9.56 -15.99
N ARG A 235 -11.11 -8.36 -16.55
CA ARG A 235 -10.11 -7.70 -17.40
C ARG A 235 -8.82 -7.35 -16.63
N LEU A 236 -8.90 -7.11 -15.33
CA LEU A 236 -7.77 -6.75 -14.48
C LEU A 236 -6.96 -7.95 -13.98
N ARG A 237 -7.50 -9.18 -14.06
CA ARG A 237 -6.77 -10.41 -13.69
C ARG A 237 -5.56 -10.64 -14.59
N SER A 238 -5.69 -10.33 -15.87
CA SER A 238 -4.58 -10.41 -16.83
C SER A 238 -3.61 -9.23 -16.66
N ARG A 239 -2.61 -9.39 -15.79
CA ARG A 239 -1.56 -8.38 -15.54
C ARG A 239 -0.17 -8.99 -15.58
N SER A 240 0.80 -8.25 -16.12
CA SER A 240 2.21 -8.66 -16.15
C SER A 240 2.98 -8.06 -14.97
N LEU A 241 3.55 -8.93 -14.13
CA LEU A 241 4.36 -8.52 -12.97
C LEU A 241 5.87 -8.58 -13.25
N GLY A 242 6.28 -9.12 -14.40
CA GLY A 242 7.68 -9.44 -14.69
C GLY A 242 8.59 -8.21 -14.63
N LYS A 243 8.19 -7.11 -15.28
CA LYS A 243 8.99 -5.88 -15.30
C LYS A 243 9.16 -5.28 -13.90
N LYS A 244 8.07 -5.15 -13.11
CA LYS A 244 8.15 -4.60 -11.74
C LYS A 244 8.97 -5.49 -10.81
N ARG A 245 8.85 -6.82 -10.94
CA ARG A 245 9.67 -7.78 -10.18
C ARG A 245 11.17 -7.65 -10.51
N SER A 246 11.51 -7.46 -11.78
CA SER A 246 12.90 -7.26 -12.22
C SER A 246 13.46 -5.92 -11.72
N LEU A 247 12.69 -4.84 -11.80
CA LEU A 247 13.05 -3.53 -11.25
C LEU A 247 13.31 -3.62 -9.74
N ALA A 248 12.37 -4.20 -8.99
CA ALA A 248 12.49 -4.36 -7.54
C ALA A 248 13.76 -5.10 -7.11
N LEU A 249 14.17 -6.16 -7.83
CA LEU A 249 15.42 -6.87 -7.51
C LEU A 249 16.67 -6.05 -7.81
N ARG A 250 16.67 -5.28 -8.91
CA ARG A 250 17.81 -4.41 -9.28
C ARG A 250 17.95 -3.26 -8.30
N GLU A 251 16.85 -2.59 -7.97
CA GLU A 251 16.80 -1.51 -6.97
C GLU A 251 17.22 -2.03 -5.59
N PHE A 252 16.71 -3.19 -5.17
CA PHE A 252 17.10 -3.81 -3.91
C PHE A 252 18.61 -4.09 -3.85
N ALA A 253 19.18 -4.68 -4.90
CA ALA A 253 20.61 -4.97 -4.94
C ALA A 253 21.46 -3.69 -4.87
N LEU A 254 21.08 -2.64 -5.60
CA LEU A 254 21.76 -1.34 -5.53
C LEU A 254 21.61 -0.69 -4.15
N GLY A 255 20.44 -0.79 -3.52
CA GLY A 255 20.19 -0.31 -2.16
C GLY A 255 21.11 -1.00 -1.15
N MET A 256 21.18 -2.34 -1.19
CA MET A 256 22.06 -3.11 -0.31
C MET A 256 23.54 -2.76 -0.54
N GLU A 257 23.98 -2.75 -1.79
CA GLU A 257 25.36 -2.40 -2.14
C GLU A 257 25.72 -0.98 -1.68
N SER A 258 24.80 -0.01 -1.77
CA SER A 258 25.04 1.35 -1.29
C SER A 258 25.30 1.41 0.21
N LEU A 259 24.54 0.63 1.00
CA LEU A 259 24.72 0.55 2.45
C LEU A 259 26.05 -0.11 2.81
N GLU A 260 26.39 -1.22 2.15
CA GLU A 260 27.66 -1.94 2.39
C GLU A 260 28.87 -1.04 2.08
N ARG A 261 28.85 -0.31 0.96
CA ARG A 261 29.92 0.63 0.61
C ARG A 261 30.04 1.78 1.60
N PHE A 262 28.91 2.28 2.10
CA PHE A 262 28.90 3.32 3.12
C PHE A 262 29.52 2.83 4.43
N ILE A 263 29.14 1.63 4.87
CA ILE A 263 29.69 0.98 6.07
C ILE A 263 31.19 0.69 5.94
N ASN A 264 31.65 0.31 4.76
CA ASN A 264 33.07 0.04 4.50
C ASN A 264 33.91 1.31 4.27
N HIS A 265 33.35 2.50 4.51
CA HIS A 265 33.98 3.81 4.31
C HIS A 265 34.56 4.01 2.90
N GLU A 266 33.90 3.46 1.87
CA GLU A 266 34.27 3.75 0.49
C GLU A 266 34.04 5.24 0.16
N PRO A 267 34.75 5.80 -0.83
CA PRO A 267 34.53 7.17 -1.28
C PRO A 267 33.06 7.43 -1.62
N LEU A 268 32.55 8.61 -1.25
CA LEU A 268 31.12 8.94 -1.39
C LEU A 268 30.56 8.69 -2.80
N TYR A 269 31.34 8.92 -3.87
CA TYR A 269 30.88 8.68 -5.24
C TYR A 269 30.58 7.20 -5.52
N ARG A 270 31.24 6.25 -4.84
CA ARG A 270 30.98 4.80 -4.92
C ARG A 270 29.68 4.41 -4.24
N VAL A 271 29.33 5.09 -3.15
CA VAL A 271 28.00 4.95 -2.52
C VAL A 271 26.94 5.56 -3.43
N HIS A 272 27.21 6.77 -3.93
CA HIS A 272 26.27 7.57 -4.70
C HIS A 272 25.93 6.97 -6.07
N GLU A 273 26.87 6.28 -6.75
CA GLU A 273 26.55 5.60 -8.01
C GLU A 273 25.44 4.56 -7.84
N CYS A 274 25.40 3.85 -6.69
CA CYS A 274 24.35 2.88 -6.38
C CYS A 274 23.02 3.58 -6.05
N VAL A 275 23.06 4.61 -5.19
CA VAL A 275 21.88 5.40 -4.79
C VAL A 275 21.24 6.06 -6.02
N PHE A 276 22.06 6.67 -6.88
CA PHE A 276 21.60 7.30 -8.11
C PHE A 276 21.09 6.28 -9.13
N GLY A 277 21.67 5.08 -9.14
CA GLY A 277 21.16 3.95 -9.92
C GLY A 277 19.72 3.58 -9.55
N VAL A 278 19.37 3.54 -8.25
CA VAL A 278 17.99 3.33 -7.79
C VAL A 278 17.07 4.42 -8.33
N LEU A 279 17.46 5.68 -8.19
CA LEU A 279 16.67 6.82 -8.68
C LEU A 279 16.47 6.77 -10.20
N ALA A 280 17.49 6.36 -10.96
CA ALA A 280 17.41 6.20 -12.40
C ALA A 280 16.44 5.07 -12.80
N LEU A 281 16.45 3.94 -12.09
CA LEU A 281 15.55 2.81 -12.36
C LEU A 281 14.08 3.14 -12.08
N GLU A 282 13.79 3.96 -11.07
CA GLU A 282 12.42 4.42 -10.78
C GLU A 282 11.83 5.32 -11.87
N SER A 283 12.65 5.82 -12.81
CA SER A 283 12.17 6.52 -14.01
C SER A 283 11.73 5.58 -15.15
N GLU A 284 12.02 4.27 -15.05
CA GLU A 284 11.57 3.30 -16.06
C GLU A 284 10.03 3.18 -16.01
N PRO A 285 9.33 3.30 -17.15
CA PRO A 285 7.87 3.25 -17.16
C PRO A 285 7.36 1.86 -16.77
N VAL A 286 6.51 1.79 -15.75
CA VAL A 286 5.86 0.58 -15.27
C VAL A 286 4.40 0.90 -14.94
N ASP A 287 3.53 -0.12 -14.92
CA ASP A 287 2.14 0.07 -14.53
C ASP A 287 2.07 0.65 -13.11
N PRO A 288 1.55 1.89 -12.92
CA PRO A 288 1.58 2.58 -11.63
C PRO A 288 0.63 1.95 -10.60
N ARG A 289 -0.18 0.97 -11.00
CA ARG A 289 -1.10 0.25 -10.12
C ARG A 289 -0.43 -0.90 -9.35
N LEU A 290 0.80 -1.28 -9.72
CA LEU A 290 1.52 -2.46 -9.19
C LEU A 290 2.28 -2.20 -7.88
#